data_AF-A0A453HHC3-F1
#
_entry.id   AF-A0A453HHC3-F1
#
_cell.length_a   1.000
_cell.length_b   1.000
_cell.length_c   1.000
_cell.angle_alpha   90.00
_cell.angle_beta   90.00
_cell.angle_gamma   90.00
#
_symmetry.space_group_name_H-M   'P 1'
#
loop_
_entity.id
_entity.type
_entity.pdbx_description
1 polymer ?
#
loop_
_entity_poly.entity_id
_entity_poly.type
_entity_poly.pdbx_seq_one_letter_code
_entity_poly.pdbx_strand_id
1 'polypeptide(L)'
;IWSVDSPHSNLTLDGHSSNVRCLDYFTHGGKQYLFTGSDDGTAKIWDVQKKICVKTLVGHANRVSTVYAHPQLPILMTGSRDGTVRLWNTSTFRLERILNFGLRKVHALGCMKGSRRVVIGHSYGLATMEI
;
A
#
# COMPACT_ATOMS: atom_id res chain seq x y z
N ILE A 1 -4.80 -7.56 14.36
CA ILE A 1 -3.55 -8.34 14.43
C ILE A 1 -3.77 -9.47 15.43
N TRP A 2 -3.52 -10.69 14.99
CA TRP A 2 -3.83 -11.92 15.73
C TRP A 2 -2.51 -12.64 16.02
N SER A 3 -2.43 -13.34 17.15
CA SER A 3 -1.39 -14.36 17.32
C SER A 3 -1.91 -15.66 16.73
N VAL A 4 -1.05 -16.45 16.09
CA VAL A 4 -1.42 -17.79 15.62
C VAL A 4 -1.79 -18.70 16.79
N ASP A 5 -1.20 -18.44 17.97
CA ASP A 5 -1.40 -19.23 19.18
C ASP A 5 -2.67 -18.85 19.97
N SER A 6 -3.46 -17.88 19.50
CA SER A 6 -4.68 -17.45 20.18
C SER A 6 -5.81 -17.20 19.16
N PRO A 7 -7.03 -17.73 19.40
CA PRO A 7 -8.18 -17.47 18.54
C PRO A 7 -8.70 -16.04 18.65
N HIS A 8 -8.23 -15.24 19.61
CA HIS A 8 -8.65 -13.87 19.83
C HIS A 8 -7.75 -12.86 19.11
N SER A 9 -8.34 -11.76 18.64
CA SER A 9 -7.53 -10.64 18.16
C SER A 9 -6.82 -10.02 19.34
N ASN A 10 -5.49 -9.87 19.21
CA ASN A 10 -4.69 -9.22 20.24
C ASN A 10 -4.71 -7.68 20.08
N LEU A 11 -5.16 -7.19 18.92
CA LEU A 11 -5.16 -5.76 18.59
C LEU A 11 -6.04 -5.43 17.39
N THR A 12 -6.85 -4.39 17.52
CA THR A 12 -7.53 -3.69 16.41
C THR A 12 -6.86 -2.34 16.17
N LEU A 13 -6.68 -1.97 14.89
CA LEU A 13 -6.11 -0.68 14.49
C LEU A 13 -7.21 0.14 13.81
N ASP A 14 -7.88 0.98 14.58
CA ASP A 14 -8.98 1.81 14.09
C ASP A 14 -8.47 3.12 13.46
N GLY A 15 -9.12 3.57 12.39
CA GLY A 15 -8.84 4.89 11.82
C GLY A 15 -9.13 5.08 10.32
N HIS A 16 -9.39 4.01 9.56
CA HIS A 16 -10.00 4.15 8.24
C HIS A 16 -11.50 4.46 8.38
N SER A 17 -12.04 5.31 7.49
CA SER A 17 -13.46 5.70 7.51
C SER A 17 -14.33 4.84 6.59
N SER A 18 -13.74 3.83 5.94
CA SER A 18 -14.42 2.87 5.09
C SER A 18 -13.68 1.53 5.07
N ASN A 19 -14.14 0.58 4.26
CA ASN A 19 -13.59 -0.78 4.20
C ASN A 19 -12.09 -0.78 3.87
N VAL A 20 -11.30 -1.47 4.69
CA VAL A 20 -9.92 -1.81 4.35
C VAL A 20 -9.92 -2.92 3.31
N ARG A 21 -9.26 -2.68 2.16
CA ARG A 21 -9.30 -3.58 0.99
C ARG A 21 -8.04 -4.39 0.79
N CYS A 22 -6.92 -3.86 1.23
CA CYS A 22 -5.62 -4.44 0.98
C CYS A 22 -4.67 -4.05 2.12
N LEU A 23 -3.66 -4.89 2.31
CA LEU A 23 -2.61 -4.66 3.27
C LEU A 23 -1.28 -5.25 2.78
N ASP A 24 -0.18 -4.73 3.30
CA ASP A 24 1.16 -5.26 3.16
C ASP A 24 2.01 -4.89 4.40
N TYR A 25 3.19 -5.48 4.52
CA TYR A 25 4.13 -5.24 5.62
C TYR A 25 5.50 -4.84 5.12
N PHE A 26 6.19 -3.98 5.89
CA PHE A 26 7.57 -3.64 5.60
C PHE A 26 8.35 -3.31 6.87
N THR A 27 9.67 -3.38 6.75
CA THR A 27 10.59 -2.97 7.82
C THR A 27 11.39 -1.77 7.37
N HIS A 28 11.49 -0.75 8.22
CA HIS A 28 12.32 0.43 7.98
C HIS A 28 12.96 0.88 9.30
N GLY A 29 14.28 1.13 9.28
CA GLY A 29 15.02 1.52 10.49
C GLY A 29 14.89 0.52 11.65
N GLY A 30 14.80 -0.77 11.34
CA GLY A 30 14.60 -1.85 12.33
C GLY A 30 13.18 -1.96 12.91
N LYS A 31 12.23 -1.14 12.45
CA LYS A 31 10.83 -1.15 12.92
C LYS A 31 9.92 -1.79 11.88
N GLN A 32 8.93 -2.54 12.36
CA GLN A 32 7.90 -3.15 11.53
C GLN A 32 6.70 -2.21 11.38
N TYR A 33 6.26 -2.07 10.13
CA TYR A 33 5.11 -1.27 9.76
C TYR A 33 4.09 -2.12 9.03
N LEU A 34 2.81 -1.85 9.31
CA LEU A 34 1.69 -2.31 8.49
C LEU A 34 1.32 -1.17 7.54
N PHE A 35 1.03 -1.53 6.29
CA PHE A 35 0.57 -0.63 5.25
C PHE A 35 -0.80 -1.09 4.79
N THR A 36 -1.81 -0.22 4.84
CA THR A 36 -3.19 -0.59 4.47
C THR A 36 -3.76 0.38 3.43
N GLY A 37 -4.63 -0.11 2.54
CA GLY A 37 -5.40 0.72 1.61
C GLY A 37 -6.91 0.52 1.78
N SER A 38 -7.69 1.59 1.60
CA SER A 38 -9.11 1.62 1.94
C SER A 38 -10.01 2.20 0.84
N ASP A 39 -11.31 1.88 0.95
CA ASP A 39 -12.40 2.48 0.20
C ASP A 39 -12.52 4.00 0.43
N ASP A 40 -11.95 4.53 1.52
CA ASP A 40 -11.91 5.96 1.83
C ASP A 40 -10.93 6.79 0.96
N GLY A 41 -10.27 6.15 0.00
CA GLY A 41 -9.31 6.81 -0.90
C GLY A 41 -7.97 7.12 -0.25
N THR A 42 -7.71 6.62 0.96
CA THR A 42 -6.43 6.76 1.64
C THR A 42 -5.73 5.42 1.80
N ALA A 43 -4.42 5.51 1.98
CA ALA A 43 -3.64 4.43 2.55
C ALA A 43 -3.05 4.89 3.89
N LYS A 44 -2.82 3.96 4.83
CA LYS A 44 -2.28 4.28 6.16
C LYS A 44 -1.07 3.44 6.49
N ILE A 45 -0.13 4.06 7.19
CA ILE A 45 1.06 3.42 7.75
C ILE A 45 0.88 3.34 9.26
N TRP A 46 1.03 2.14 9.80
CA TRP A 46 0.86 1.84 11.22
C TRP A 46 2.17 1.33 11.80
N ASP A 47 2.61 1.92 12.90
CA ASP A 47 3.69 1.34 13.71
C ASP A 47 3.09 0.18 14.51
N VAL A 48 3.52 -1.04 14.20
CA VAL A 48 2.93 -2.26 14.77
C VAL A 48 3.23 -2.37 16.26
N GLN A 49 4.41 -1.92 16.71
CA GLN A 49 4.81 -1.97 18.11
C GLN A 49 4.06 -0.93 18.94
N LYS A 50 3.97 0.30 18.43
CA LYS A 50 3.28 1.41 19.11
C LYS A 50 1.76 1.35 18.96
N LYS A 51 1.25 0.57 18.00
CA LYS A 51 -0.18 0.40 17.73
C LYS A 51 -0.87 1.71 17.32
N ILE A 52 -0.14 2.59 16.62
CA ILE A 52 -0.64 3.90 16.19
C ILE A 52 -0.54 4.06 14.67
N CYS A 53 -1.45 4.83 14.10
CA CYS A 53 -1.32 5.35 12.74
C CYS A 53 -0.23 6.44 12.75
N VAL A 54 0.91 6.17 12.13
CA VAL A 54 1.99 7.17 12.02
C VAL A 54 1.83 8.07 10.81
N LYS A 55 1.13 7.61 9.77
CA LYS A 55 0.88 8.42 8.58
C LYS A 55 -0.41 8.01 7.87
N THR A 56 -1.16 9.00 7.41
CA THR A 56 -2.20 8.83 6.39
C THR A 56 -1.70 9.39 5.05
N LEU A 57 -1.68 8.54 4.03
CA LEU A 57 -1.31 8.86 2.65
C LEU A 57 -2.57 9.25 1.89
N VAL A 58 -2.70 10.54 1.61
CA VAL A 58 -3.90 11.14 1.02
C VAL A 58 -3.73 11.46 -0.45
N GLY A 59 -4.85 11.49 -1.17
CA GLY A 59 -4.96 12.17 -2.46
C GLY A 59 -5.42 11.31 -3.63
N HIS A 60 -5.64 10.00 -3.46
CA HIS A 60 -6.39 9.25 -4.46
C HIS A 60 -7.84 9.76 -4.51
N ALA A 61 -8.39 9.88 -5.72
CA ALA A 61 -9.76 10.36 -5.94
C ALA A 61 -10.81 9.23 -5.86
N ASN A 62 -10.35 8.00 -5.67
CA ASN A 62 -11.17 6.82 -5.52
C ASN A 62 -10.44 5.80 -4.63
N ARG A 63 -11.12 4.71 -4.28
CA ARG A 63 -10.60 3.68 -3.37
C ARG A 63 -9.22 3.15 -3.75
N VAL A 64 -8.39 2.96 -2.73
CA VAL A 64 -7.12 2.24 -2.85
C VAL A 64 -7.43 0.74 -2.88
N SER A 65 -7.22 0.13 -4.04
CA SER A 65 -7.54 -1.27 -4.30
C SER A 65 -6.40 -2.21 -3.92
N THR A 66 -5.16 -1.71 -3.95
CA THR A 66 -3.96 -2.49 -3.70
C THR A 66 -2.87 -1.61 -3.13
N VAL A 67 -2.09 -2.18 -2.23
CA VAL A 67 -0.87 -1.59 -1.68
C VAL A 67 0.27 -2.58 -1.86
N TYR A 68 1.48 -2.06 -1.99
CA TYR A 68 2.68 -2.88 -2.14
C TYR A 68 3.89 -2.16 -1.55
N ALA A 69 4.64 -2.84 -0.69
CA ALA A 69 5.91 -2.35 -0.18
C ALA A 69 7.07 -3.09 -0.86
N HIS A 70 7.95 -2.34 -1.54
CA HIS A 70 9.07 -2.97 -2.22
C HIS A 70 10.09 -3.50 -1.19
N PRO A 71 10.54 -4.76 -1.26
CA PRO A 71 11.35 -5.38 -0.22
C PRO A 71 12.80 -4.84 -0.14
N GLN A 72 13.30 -4.25 -1.23
CA GLN A 72 14.71 -3.81 -1.34
C GLN A 72 14.89 -2.34 -1.68
N LEU A 73 13.83 -1.66 -2.14
CA LEU A 73 13.89 -0.28 -2.58
C LEU A 73 13.08 0.55 -1.59
N PRO A 74 13.44 1.82 -1.36
CA PRO A 74 12.73 2.69 -0.43
C PRO A 74 11.42 3.23 -1.03
N ILE A 75 10.61 2.33 -1.62
CA ILE A 75 9.38 2.66 -2.35
C ILE A 75 8.21 1.87 -1.77
N LEU A 76 7.14 2.59 -1.44
CA LEU A 76 5.80 2.07 -1.21
C LEU A 76 4.91 2.47 -2.38
N MET A 77 3.97 1.61 -2.75
CA MET A 77 3.08 1.83 -3.89
C MET A 77 1.62 1.68 -3.46
N THR A 78 0.77 2.58 -3.94
CA THR A 78 -0.68 2.47 -3.83
C THR A 78 -1.29 2.46 -5.23
N GLY A 79 -2.15 1.49 -5.51
CA GLY A 79 -2.95 1.44 -6.74
C GLY A 79 -4.41 1.74 -6.43
N SER A 80 -5.05 2.53 -7.29
CA SER A 80 -6.43 2.98 -7.06
C SER A 80 -7.35 2.79 -8.27
N ARG A 81 -8.64 2.74 -7.96
CA ARG A 81 -9.71 2.82 -8.95
C ARG A 81 -9.81 4.18 -9.66
N ASP A 82 -9.06 5.19 -9.22
CA ASP A 82 -8.89 6.44 -9.97
C ASP A 82 -7.99 6.28 -11.20
N GLY A 83 -7.42 5.08 -11.43
CA GLY A 83 -6.56 4.78 -12.57
C GLY A 83 -5.09 5.12 -12.34
N THR A 84 -4.73 5.61 -11.16
CA THR A 84 -3.36 6.00 -10.83
C THR A 84 -2.67 4.99 -9.92
N VAL A 85 -1.35 4.92 -10.07
CA VAL A 85 -0.44 4.34 -9.10
C VAL A 85 0.40 5.46 -8.51
N ARG A 86 0.51 5.50 -7.18
CA ARG A 86 1.33 6.50 -6.48
C ARG A 86 2.50 5.82 -5.79
N LEU A 87 3.68 6.43 -5.94
CA LEU A 87 4.92 5.98 -5.34
C LEU A 87 5.25 6.92 -4.19
N TRP A 88 5.50 6.33 -3.03
CA TRP A 88 5.79 7.03 -1.78
C TRP A 88 7.14 6.58 -1.26
N ASN A 89 7.90 7.51 -0.72
CA ASN A 89 9.18 7.21 -0.08
C ASN A 89 8.95 6.42 1.22
N THR A 90 9.61 5.28 1.41
CA THR A 90 9.44 4.44 2.61
C THR A 90 9.93 5.11 3.90
N SER A 91 10.88 6.04 3.83
CA SER A 91 11.45 6.70 5.01
C SER A 91 10.67 7.94 5.43
N THR A 92 10.25 8.75 4.44
CA THR A 92 9.61 10.05 4.67
C THR A 92 8.09 10.02 4.51
N PHE A 93 7.57 8.95 3.89
CA PHE A 93 6.17 8.80 3.49
C PHE A 93 5.64 9.95 2.63
N ARG A 94 6.54 10.62 1.89
CA ARG A 94 6.19 11.66 0.94
C ARG A 94 5.89 11.03 -0.42
N LEU A 95 4.92 11.61 -1.12
CA LEU A 95 4.62 11.26 -2.50
C LEU A 95 5.81 11.69 -3.38
N GLU A 96 6.39 10.74 -4.11
CA GLU A 96 7.50 11.01 -5.03
C GLU A 96 7.01 11.08 -6.48
N ARG A 97 6.05 10.23 -6.84
CA ARG A 97 5.55 10.16 -8.21
C ARG A 97 4.10 9.72 -8.27
N ILE A 98 3.37 10.30 -9.23
CA ILE A 98 2.07 9.80 -9.66
C ILE A 98 2.25 9.23 -11.06
N LEU A 99 1.81 8.00 -11.23
CA LEU A 99 1.84 7.29 -12.49
C LEU A 99 0.41 7.12 -12.98
N ASN A 100 0.14 7.66 -14.16
CA ASN A 100 -1.13 7.52 -14.85
C ASN A 100 -0.84 7.06 -16.28
N PHE A 101 -1.04 5.77 -16.56
CA PHE A 101 -0.80 5.23 -17.90
C PHE A 101 -2.03 5.35 -18.81
N GLY A 102 -2.96 6.25 -18.49
CA GLY A 102 -4.33 6.17 -19.01
C GLY A 102 -5.04 4.89 -18.57
N LEU A 103 -4.53 4.25 -17.50
CA LEU A 103 -5.11 3.02 -16.99
C LEU A 103 -6.51 3.32 -16.50
N ARG A 104 -7.46 2.50 -16.92
CA ARG A 104 -8.69 2.32 -16.14
C ARG A 104 -8.31 1.76 -14.76
N LYS A 105 -9.26 1.75 -13.83
CA LYS A 105 -9.16 1.23 -12.45
C LYS A 105 -8.03 0.20 -12.27
N VAL A 106 -7.05 0.52 -11.44
CA VAL A 106 -5.99 -0.39 -10.99
C VAL A 106 -6.60 -1.34 -9.95
N HIS A 107 -6.24 -2.62 -10.00
CA HIS A 107 -6.77 -3.64 -9.08
C HIS A 107 -5.67 -4.42 -8.37
N ALA A 108 -4.48 -4.55 -8.97
CA ALA A 108 -3.39 -5.32 -8.40
C ALA A 108 -2.03 -4.69 -8.71
N LEU A 109 -1.11 -4.81 -7.76
CA LEU A 109 0.31 -4.53 -7.91
C LEU A 109 1.08 -5.77 -7.51
N GLY A 110 2.20 -6.02 -8.18
CA GLY A 110 3.14 -7.07 -7.80
C GLY A 110 4.53 -6.76 -8.35
N CYS A 111 5.57 -7.33 -7.75
CA CYS A 111 6.94 -7.21 -8.24
C CYS A 111 7.49 -8.59 -8.57
N MET A 112 8.33 -8.66 -9.59
CA MET A 112 9.10 -9.86 -9.88
C MET A 112 10.26 -9.95 -8.88
N LYS A 113 10.31 -11.04 -8.09
CA LYS A 113 11.31 -11.23 -7.03
C LYS A 113 12.73 -11.03 -7.57
N GLY A 114 13.51 -10.17 -6.90
CA GLY A 114 14.88 -9.87 -7.30
C GLY A 114 15.01 -8.93 -8.51
N SER A 115 13.91 -8.31 -8.94
CA SER A 115 13.88 -7.34 -10.03
C SER A 115 13.34 -5.99 -9.55
N ARG A 116 13.62 -4.96 -10.34
CA ARG A 116 12.96 -3.65 -10.24
C ARG A 116 11.67 -3.58 -11.06
N ARG A 117 11.24 -4.71 -11.65
CA ARG A 117 10.03 -4.77 -12.48
C ARG A 117 8.78 -4.94 -11.63
N VAL A 118 7.90 -3.97 -11.75
CA VAL A 118 6.55 -4.00 -11.19
C VAL A 118 5.54 -4.31 -12.27
N VAL A 119 4.62 -5.22 -11.96
CA VAL A 119 3.46 -5.57 -12.77
C VAL A 119 2.23 -4.91 -12.17
N ILE A 120 1.46 -4.23 -13.01
CA ILE A 120 0.20 -3.57 -12.66
C ILE A 120 -0.94 -4.30 -13.34
N GLY A 121 -1.85 -4.84 -12.53
CA GLY A 121 -3.13 -5.35 -13.01
C GLY A 121 -4.16 -4.23 -13.08
N HIS A 122 -4.71 -3.99 -14.26
CA HIS A 122 -5.77 -3.00 -14.51
C HIS A 122 -6.95 -3.66 -15.24
N SER A 123 -8.04 -2.92 -15.42
CA SER A 123 -9.35 -3.48 -15.85
C SER A 123 -9.37 -4.21 -17.20
N TYR A 124 -8.33 -4.11 -18.02
CA TYR A 124 -8.28 -4.73 -19.36
C TYR A 124 -6.96 -5.46 -19.63
N GLY A 125 -6.11 -5.64 -18.63
CA GLY A 125 -4.83 -6.31 -18.84
C GLY A 125 -3.79 -6.04 -17.77
N LEU A 126 -2.54 -6.28 -18.17
CA LEU A 126 -1.35 -6.10 -17.36
C LEU A 126 -0.43 -5.08 -18.02
N ALA A 127 0.15 -4.20 -17.22
CA ALA A 127 1.24 -3.33 -17.63
C ALA A 127 2.49 -3.67 -16.80
N THR A 128 3.67 -3.50 -17.38
CA THR A 128 4.94 -3.68 -16.66
C THR A 128 5.76 -2.40 -16.71
N MET A 129 6.46 -2.09 -15.64
CA MET A 129 7.40 -0.98 -15.60
C MET A 129 8.63 -1.33 -14.76
N GLU A 130 9.67 -0.51 -14.90
CA GLU A 130 10.82 -0.51 -14.01
C GLU A 130 10.75 0.72 -13.09
N ILE A 131 11.09 0.51 -11.81
CA ILE A 131 11.13 1.54 -10.76
C ILE A 131 12.55 1.77 -10.23
#